data_AF-A0AAD8REA8-F1
#
_entry.id   AF-A0AAD8REA8-F1
#
_cell.length_a   1.000
_cell.length_b   1.000
_cell.length_c   1.000
_cell.angle_alpha   90.00
_cell.angle_beta   90.00
_cell.angle_gamma   90.00
#
_symmetry.space_group_name_H-M   'P 1'
#
loop_
_entity.id
_entity.type
_entity.pdbx_description
1 polymer ?
#
loop_
_entity_poly.entity_id
_entity_poly.type
_entity_poly.pdbx_seq_one_letter_code
_entity_poly.pdbx_strand_id
1 'polypeptide(L)'
;MAAEDLEWERSKISNQDVNVLKKLGLMKKEDALRFPSEESYPNPPMEYRPMIKDLIRIGSQFIGYREYASRAEEKLAEANKRADGLAQKLEQSEAARKKAELVASEAKAEADDAKAKAASIEELQKRLKDAESALDEQKAAQAAREQGILKRLNQTNQDFDLDNPSMILLDALSSSHEIREGVANASAGLSALFPYFFPKKEEPSTFLALAKLFNSSEDLGLKMRA
;
A
#
# COMPACT_ATOMS: atom_id res chain seq x y z
N MET A 1 5.24 -82.74 33.81
CA MET A 1 6.32 -82.00 34.49
C MET A 1 7.49 -81.97 33.52
N ALA A 2 7.71 -80.83 32.87
CA ALA A 2 8.84 -80.64 31.95
C ALA A 2 9.86 -79.77 32.69
N ALA A 3 11.11 -80.24 32.76
CA ALA A 3 12.24 -79.48 33.25
C ALA A 3 12.71 -78.59 32.09
N GLU A 4 12.62 -77.27 32.28
CA GLU A 4 13.20 -76.30 31.36
C GLU A 4 14.69 -76.12 31.72
N ASP A 5 15.55 -76.55 30.79
CA ASP A 5 16.99 -76.28 30.80
C ASP A 5 17.23 -74.77 30.70
N LEU A 6 17.66 -74.15 31.81
CA LEU A 6 18.19 -72.79 31.85
C LEU A 6 19.62 -72.79 31.30
N GLU A 7 19.77 -72.85 29.98
CA GLU A 7 21.02 -72.50 29.31
C GLU A 7 21.29 -71.00 29.51
N TRP A 8 22.16 -70.67 30.47
CA TRP A 8 22.69 -69.32 30.63
C TRP A 8 23.48 -68.95 29.39
N GLU A 9 22.90 -68.11 28.52
CA GLU A 9 23.63 -67.49 27.42
C GLU A 9 24.87 -66.77 27.96
N ARG A 10 26.05 -67.33 27.67
CA ARG A 10 27.33 -66.70 27.94
C ARG A 10 27.36 -65.38 27.16
N SER A 11 27.13 -64.27 27.86
CA SER A 11 27.21 -62.92 27.30
C SER A 11 28.54 -62.76 26.56
N LYS A 12 28.47 -62.62 25.23
CA LYS A 12 29.63 -62.34 24.38
C LYS A 12 30.15 -60.95 24.76
N ILE A 13 31.33 -60.92 25.39
CA ILE A 13 32.05 -59.68 25.72
C ILE A 13 32.23 -58.87 24.42
N SER A 14 31.85 -57.59 24.43
CA SER A 14 31.95 -56.72 23.26
C SER A 14 33.41 -56.41 22.94
N ASN A 15 33.73 -56.18 21.66
CA ASN A 15 35.06 -55.76 21.23
C ASN A 15 35.52 -54.44 21.89
N GLN A 16 34.59 -53.59 22.34
CA GLN A 16 34.91 -52.40 23.12
C GLN A 16 35.44 -52.76 24.52
N ASP A 17 34.82 -53.74 25.19
CA ASP A 17 35.23 -54.20 26.52
C ASP A 17 36.62 -54.84 26.48
N VAL A 18 36.90 -55.62 25.43
CA VAL A 18 38.23 -56.23 25.20
C VAL A 18 39.31 -55.15 25.06
N ASN A 19 39.03 -54.06 24.35
CA ASN A 19 39.98 -52.97 24.17
C ASN A 19 40.22 -52.17 25.46
N VAL A 20 39.19 -52.00 26.29
CA VAL A 20 39.34 -51.38 27.61
C VAL A 20 40.20 -52.27 28.51
N LEU A 21 39.95 -53.58 28.55
CA LEU A 21 40.72 -54.53 29.35
C LEU A 21 42.20 -54.62 28.91
N LYS A 22 42.47 -54.52 27.61
CA LYS A 22 43.85 -54.43 27.08
C LYS A 22 44.54 -53.14 27.50
N LYS A 23 43.86 -51.99 27.41
CA LYS A 23 44.42 -50.69 27.84
C LYS A 23 44.72 -50.64 29.34
N LEU A 24 43.91 -51.32 30.15
CA LEU A 24 44.13 -51.47 31.59
C LEU A 24 45.21 -52.51 31.94
N GLY A 25 45.81 -53.17 30.95
CA GLY A 25 46.88 -54.16 31.15
C GLY A 25 46.42 -55.51 31.69
N LEU A 26 45.10 -55.74 31.78
CA LEU A 26 44.50 -56.92 32.40
C LEU A 26 44.54 -58.17 31.51
N MET A 27 44.81 -58.02 30.21
CA MET A 27 44.95 -59.13 29.26
C MET A 27 46.40 -59.60 29.02
N LYS A 28 47.39 -59.13 29.79
CA LYS A 28 48.81 -59.48 29.54
C LYS A 28 49.23 -60.88 29.99
N LYS A 29 48.37 -61.62 30.70
CA LYS A 29 48.63 -63.02 31.09
C LYS A 29 47.39 -63.83 30.75
N GLU A 30 47.56 -64.91 29.98
CA GLU A 30 46.47 -65.80 29.57
C GLU A 30 45.73 -66.44 30.77
N ASP A 31 46.35 -66.43 31.95
CA ASP A 31 45.79 -66.90 33.24
C ASP A 31 45.49 -65.78 34.28
N ALA A 32 45.59 -64.49 33.94
CA ALA A 32 45.31 -63.41 34.92
C ALA A 32 43.81 -63.26 35.26
N LEU A 33 42.93 -63.81 34.43
CA LEU A 33 41.49 -63.86 34.64
C LEU A 33 41.04 -65.29 34.98
N ARG A 34 41.74 -65.93 35.92
CA ARG A 34 41.18 -67.08 36.63
C ARG A 34 40.14 -66.55 37.60
N PHE A 35 38.86 -66.71 37.28
CA PHE A 35 37.81 -66.55 38.27
C PHE A 35 38.05 -67.62 39.34
N PRO A 36 38.17 -67.22 40.62
CA PRO A 36 38.35 -68.17 41.72
C PRO A 36 37.21 -69.19 41.70
N SER A 37 37.55 -70.48 41.68
CA SER A 37 36.57 -71.53 41.94
C SER A 37 35.99 -71.36 43.36
N GLU A 38 34.76 -71.82 43.56
CA GLU A 38 33.94 -71.61 44.77
C GLU A 38 34.58 -72.03 46.12
N GLU A 39 35.75 -72.69 46.11
CA GLU A 39 36.46 -73.17 47.29
C GLU A 39 37.64 -72.29 47.75
N SER A 40 37.95 -71.18 47.10
CA SER A 40 39.15 -70.38 47.44
C SER A 40 38.89 -68.89 47.66
N TYR A 41 37.92 -68.58 48.52
CA TYR A 41 37.96 -67.35 49.32
C TYR A 41 37.83 -67.71 50.79
N PRO A 42 38.65 -67.15 51.71
CA PRO A 42 38.21 -67.08 53.09
C PRO A 42 36.89 -66.32 53.08
N ASN A 43 35.83 -66.98 53.55
CA ASN A 43 34.55 -66.31 53.79
C ASN A 43 34.87 -65.01 54.52
N PRO A 44 34.55 -63.82 53.95
CA PRO A 44 34.95 -62.57 54.56
C PRO A 44 34.44 -62.56 56.00
N PRO A 45 35.26 -62.14 56.99
CA PRO A 45 34.87 -62.14 58.40
C PRO A 45 33.48 -61.50 58.51
N MET A 46 32.58 -62.06 59.32
CA MET A 46 31.17 -61.63 59.38
C MET A 46 30.99 -60.11 59.49
N GLU A 47 31.97 -59.42 60.06
CA GLU A 47 32.07 -57.97 60.23
C GLU A 47 32.07 -57.17 58.90
N TYR A 48 32.53 -57.73 57.77
CA TYR A 48 32.62 -57.01 56.48
C TYR A 48 31.41 -57.21 55.57
N ARG A 49 30.58 -58.23 55.83
CA ARG A 49 29.37 -58.53 55.04
C ARG A 49 28.31 -57.40 55.07
N PRO A 50 28.05 -56.72 56.21
CA PRO A 50 27.14 -55.57 56.24
C PRO A 50 27.62 -54.43 55.34
N MET A 51 28.94 -54.13 55.39
CA MET A 51 29.54 -53.03 54.64
C MET A 51 29.46 -53.22 53.12
N ILE A 52 29.63 -54.46 52.63
CA ILE A 52 29.48 -54.78 51.21
C ILE A 52 28.02 -54.66 50.75
N LYS A 53 27.05 -55.08 51.57
CA LYS A 53 25.62 -54.94 51.24
C LYS A 53 25.20 -53.47 51.16
N ASP A 54 25.69 -52.65 52.09
CA ASP A 54 25.42 -51.21 52.08
C ASP A 54 26.06 -50.53 50.87
N LEU A 55 27.28 -50.91 50.48
CA LEU A 55 27.93 -50.39 49.28
C LEU A 55 27.17 -50.74 48.00
N ILE A 56 26.68 -51.99 47.87
CA ILE A 56 25.85 -52.41 46.73
C ILE A 56 24.54 -51.60 46.72
N ARG A 57 23.89 -51.44 47.87
CA ARG A 57 22.65 -50.64 47.99
C ARG A 57 22.87 -49.18 47.58
N ILE A 58 23.93 -48.54 48.05
CA ILE A 58 24.28 -47.16 47.70
C ILE A 58 24.60 -47.05 46.21
N GLY A 59 25.35 -48.01 45.66
CA GLY A 59 25.65 -48.09 44.22
C GLY A 59 24.39 -48.16 43.36
N SER A 60 23.44 -49.02 43.72
CA SER A 60 22.15 -49.14 43.01
C SER A 60 21.32 -47.84 43.07
N GLN A 61 21.31 -47.15 44.22
CA GLN A 61 20.64 -45.85 44.33
C GLN A 61 21.30 -44.80 43.44
N PHE A 62 22.62 -44.75 43.39
CA PHE A 62 23.37 -43.80 42.55
C PHE A 62 23.09 -44.01 41.06
N ILE A 63 23.01 -45.27 40.60
CA ILE A 63 22.62 -45.60 39.22
C ILE A 63 21.21 -45.08 38.93
N GLY A 64 20.25 -45.31 39.84
CA GLY A 64 18.88 -44.82 39.69
C GLY A 64 18.79 -43.29 39.61
N TYR A 65 19.55 -42.57 40.44
CA TYR A 65 19.61 -41.10 40.39
C TYR A 65 20.22 -40.59 39.08
N ARG A 66 21.26 -41.26 38.58
CA ARG A 66 21.89 -40.90 37.31
C ARG A 66 20.92 -41.05 36.14
N GLU A 67 20.19 -42.16 36.07
CA GLU A 67 19.19 -42.39 35.03
C GLU A 67 18.05 -41.38 35.12
N TYR A 68 17.61 -41.05 36.33
CA TYR A 68 16.59 -40.02 36.55
C TYR A 68 17.08 -38.64 36.06
N ALA A 69 18.31 -38.26 36.40
CA ALA A 69 18.91 -37.00 35.94
C ALA A 69 19.01 -36.95 34.40
N SER A 70 19.48 -38.02 33.76
CA SER A 70 19.54 -38.09 32.29
C SER A 70 18.16 -37.97 31.64
N ARG A 71 17.12 -38.61 32.18
CA ARG A 71 15.74 -38.45 31.68
C ARG A 71 15.20 -37.04 31.90
N ALA A 72 15.58 -36.38 32.99
CA ALA A 72 15.17 -35.00 33.26
C ALA A 72 15.83 -34.02 32.27
N GLU A 73 17.13 -34.21 31.98
CA GLU A 73 17.86 -33.43 30.98
C GLU A 73 17.27 -33.62 29.57
N GLU A 74 16.93 -34.86 29.19
CA GLU A 74 16.30 -35.14 27.89
C GLU A 74 14.95 -34.45 27.75
N LYS A 75 14.10 -34.51 28.80
CA LYS A 75 12.82 -33.80 28.82
C LYS A 75 12.98 -32.28 28.75
N LEU A 76 14.00 -31.74 29.42
CA LEU A 76 14.30 -30.31 29.39
C LEU A 76 14.77 -29.88 27.99
N ALA A 77 15.63 -30.67 27.34
CA ALA A 77 16.06 -30.43 25.97
C ALA A 77 14.89 -30.49 24.98
N GLU A 78 13.99 -31.47 25.14
CA GLU A 78 12.80 -31.58 24.30
C GLU A 78 11.84 -30.39 24.52
N ALA A 79 11.63 -29.97 25.77
CA ALA A 79 10.82 -28.81 26.10
C ALA A 79 11.39 -27.52 25.47
N ASN A 80 12.70 -27.32 25.55
CA ASN A 80 13.36 -26.16 24.92
C ASN A 80 13.20 -26.19 23.40
N LYS A 81 13.39 -27.34 22.75
CA LYS A 81 13.19 -27.47 21.31
C LYS A 81 11.73 -27.16 20.90
N ARG A 82 10.75 -27.57 21.72
CA ARG A 82 9.34 -27.21 21.50
C ARG A 82 9.11 -25.71 21.69
N ALA A 83 9.71 -25.11 22.70
CA ALA A 83 9.61 -23.67 22.95
C ALA A 83 10.17 -22.86 21.78
N ASP A 84 11.34 -23.24 21.25
CA ASP A 84 11.95 -22.60 20.07
C ASP A 84 11.04 -22.75 18.83
N GLY A 85 10.48 -23.93 18.62
CA GLY A 85 9.53 -24.17 17.52
C GLY A 85 8.25 -23.35 17.65
N LEU A 86 7.76 -23.10 18.87
CA LEU A 86 6.62 -22.21 19.11
C LEU A 86 6.99 -20.74 18.91
N ALA A 87 8.18 -20.31 19.33
CA ALA A 87 8.67 -18.95 19.11
C ALA A 87 8.76 -18.62 17.61
N GLN A 88 9.30 -19.54 16.81
CA GLN A 88 9.35 -19.37 15.35
C GLN A 88 7.94 -19.29 14.72
N LYS A 89 7.00 -20.10 15.18
CA LYS A 89 5.61 -20.05 14.69
C LYS A 89 4.92 -18.74 15.06
N LEU A 90 5.17 -18.21 16.26
CA LEU A 90 4.64 -16.92 16.68
C LEU A 90 5.22 -15.79 15.84
N GLU A 91 6.54 -15.78 15.61
CA GLU A 91 7.19 -14.78 14.76
C GLU A 91 6.62 -14.78 13.33
N GLN A 92 6.44 -15.98 12.74
CA GLN A 92 5.82 -16.12 11.42
C GLN A 92 4.37 -15.63 11.40
N SER A 93 3.59 -15.94 12.44
CA SER A 93 2.20 -15.50 12.58
C SER A 93 2.09 -13.98 12.74
N GLU A 94 2.97 -13.37 13.53
CA GLU A 94 3.02 -11.91 13.68
C GLU A 94 3.43 -11.20 12.39
N ALA A 95 4.42 -11.75 11.66
CA ALA A 95 4.80 -11.23 10.36
C ALA A 95 3.64 -11.32 9.35
N ALA A 96 2.90 -12.43 9.33
CA ALA A 96 1.70 -12.57 8.51
C ALA A 96 0.61 -11.58 8.91
N ARG A 97 0.39 -11.36 10.22
CA ARG A 97 -0.58 -10.38 10.73
C ARG A 97 -0.23 -8.96 10.28
N LYS A 98 1.03 -8.55 10.42
CA LYS A 98 1.51 -7.22 9.99
C LYS A 98 1.31 -7.01 8.49
N LYS A 99 1.58 -8.03 7.67
CA LYS A 99 1.32 -7.98 6.21
C LYS A 99 -0.18 -7.82 5.91
N ALA A 100 -1.03 -8.60 6.57
CA ALA A 100 -2.48 -8.51 6.40
C ALA A 100 -3.02 -7.14 6.83
N GLU A 101 -2.49 -6.57 7.92
CA GLU A 101 -2.86 -5.24 8.41
C GLU A 101 -2.48 -4.14 7.42
N LEU A 102 -1.29 -4.21 6.82
CA LEU A 102 -0.88 -3.29 5.76
C LEU A 102 -1.81 -3.36 4.56
N VAL A 103 -2.09 -4.55 4.04
CA VAL A 103 -3.01 -4.74 2.90
C VAL A 103 -4.40 -4.21 3.22
N ALA A 104 -4.91 -4.43 4.43
CA ALA A 104 -6.20 -3.91 4.86
C ALA A 104 -6.19 -2.37 4.94
N SER A 105 -5.09 -1.77 5.40
CA SER A 105 -4.95 -0.30 5.46
C SER A 105 -4.87 0.34 4.07
N GLU A 106 -4.14 -0.28 3.14
CA GLU A 106 -4.04 0.14 1.75
C GLU A 106 -5.39 0.03 1.04
N ALA A 107 -6.08 -1.10 1.17
CA ALA A 107 -7.40 -1.30 0.59
C ALA A 107 -8.43 -0.30 1.12
N LYS A 108 -8.35 0.06 2.41
CA LYS A 108 -9.22 1.08 3.00
C LYS A 108 -8.94 2.47 2.42
N ALA A 109 -7.66 2.84 2.30
CA ALA A 109 -7.27 4.12 1.70
C ALA A 109 -7.74 4.20 0.24
N GLU A 110 -7.56 3.13 -0.55
CA GLU A 110 -8.03 3.07 -1.93
C GLU A 110 -9.56 3.17 -2.04
N ALA A 111 -10.30 2.54 -1.13
CA ALA A 111 -11.76 2.64 -1.09
C ALA A 111 -12.24 4.06 -0.75
N ASP A 112 -11.58 4.73 0.20
CA ASP A 112 -11.88 6.12 0.56
C ASP A 112 -11.59 7.07 -0.61
N ASP A 113 -10.47 6.88 -1.32
CA ASP A 113 -10.13 7.64 -2.53
C ASP A 113 -11.14 7.40 -3.67
N ALA A 114 -11.57 6.15 -3.88
CA ALA A 114 -12.58 5.82 -4.87
C ALA A 114 -13.93 6.48 -4.54
N LYS A 115 -14.30 6.51 -3.25
CA LYS A 115 -15.52 7.18 -2.79
C LYS A 115 -15.46 8.69 -2.99
N ALA A 116 -14.32 9.32 -2.73
CA ALA A 116 -14.12 10.75 -2.98
C ALA A 116 -14.22 11.08 -4.48
N LYS A 117 -13.64 10.26 -5.35
CA LYS A 117 -13.77 10.40 -6.81
C LYS A 117 -15.21 10.24 -7.26
N ALA A 118 -15.94 9.25 -6.74
CA ALA A 118 -17.34 9.03 -7.07
C ALA A 118 -18.22 10.24 -6.70
N ALA A 119 -18.02 10.82 -5.50
CA ALA A 119 -18.73 12.02 -5.07
C ALA A 119 -18.45 13.23 -5.97
N SER A 120 -17.19 13.41 -6.41
CA SER A 120 -16.82 14.47 -7.35
C SER A 120 -17.48 14.30 -8.72
N ILE A 121 -17.55 13.06 -9.22
CA ILE A 121 -18.24 12.76 -10.49
C ILE A 121 -19.73 13.07 -10.38
N GLU A 122 -20.38 12.72 -9.28
CA GLU A 122 -21.80 13.01 -9.04
C GLU A 122 -22.07 14.53 -9.02
N GLU A 123 -21.18 15.31 -8.40
CA GLU A 123 -21.28 16.77 -8.42
C GLU A 123 -21.10 17.35 -9.83
N LEU A 124 -20.14 16.84 -10.61
CA LEU A 124 -19.94 17.24 -12.01
C LEU A 124 -21.15 16.89 -12.89
N GLN A 125 -21.75 15.72 -12.70
CA GLN A 125 -22.96 15.31 -13.42
C GLN A 125 -24.13 16.24 -13.11
N LYS A 126 -24.29 16.65 -11.84
CA LYS A 126 -25.30 17.63 -11.45
C LYS A 126 -25.08 18.97 -12.15
N ARG A 127 -23.86 19.50 -12.12
CA ARG A 127 -23.51 20.76 -12.79
C ARG A 127 -23.74 20.70 -14.29
N LEU A 128 -23.46 19.55 -14.92
CA LEU A 128 -23.70 19.34 -16.35
C LEU A 128 -25.20 19.41 -16.66
N LYS A 129 -26.03 18.73 -15.87
CA LYS A 129 -27.49 18.77 -16.02
C LYS A 129 -28.07 20.18 -15.80
N ASP A 130 -27.57 20.89 -14.81
CA ASP A 130 -27.97 22.29 -14.55
C ASP A 130 -27.58 23.19 -15.74
N ALA A 131 -26.36 23.02 -16.28
CA ALA A 131 -25.91 23.76 -17.45
C ALA A 131 -26.69 23.45 -18.73
N GLU A 132 -27.07 22.18 -18.95
CA GLU A 132 -27.94 21.77 -20.07
C GLU A 132 -29.31 22.46 -19.97
N SER A 133 -29.90 22.49 -18.78
CA SER A 133 -31.19 23.17 -18.57
C SER A 133 -31.11 24.68 -18.83
N ALA A 134 -30.05 25.34 -18.37
CA ALA A 134 -29.82 26.76 -18.61
C ALA A 134 -29.60 27.07 -20.10
N LEU A 135 -28.92 26.18 -20.84
CA LEU A 135 -28.73 26.32 -22.27
C LEU A 135 -30.06 26.24 -23.03
N ASP A 136 -30.92 25.29 -22.66
CA ASP A 136 -32.23 25.13 -23.30
C ASP A 136 -33.17 26.30 -23.00
N GLU A 137 -33.14 26.84 -21.78
CA GLU A 137 -33.83 28.09 -21.43
C GLU A 137 -33.31 29.26 -22.27
N GLN A 138 -32.00 29.39 -22.44
CA GLN A 138 -31.39 30.45 -23.25
C GLN A 138 -31.80 30.33 -24.72
N LYS A 139 -31.81 29.11 -25.29
CA LYS A 139 -32.28 28.86 -26.66
C LYS A 139 -33.75 29.22 -26.82
N ALA A 140 -34.59 28.86 -25.86
CA ALA A 140 -36.01 29.23 -25.86
C ALA A 140 -36.20 30.75 -25.79
N ALA A 141 -35.45 31.43 -24.92
CA ALA A 141 -35.47 32.88 -24.80
C ALA A 141 -34.97 33.57 -26.09
N GLN A 142 -33.93 33.02 -26.74
CA GLN A 142 -33.44 33.51 -28.02
C GLN A 142 -34.49 33.33 -29.13
N ALA A 143 -35.10 32.15 -29.25
CA ALA A 143 -36.15 31.90 -30.22
C ALA A 143 -37.35 32.86 -30.04
N ALA A 144 -37.75 33.12 -28.79
CA ALA A 144 -38.80 34.10 -28.48
C ALA A 144 -38.40 35.53 -28.89
N ARG A 145 -37.14 35.94 -28.65
CA ARG A 145 -36.62 37.24 -29.10
C ARG A 145 -36.63 37.35 -30.63
N GLU A 146 -36.16 36.33 -31.33
CA GLU A 146 -36.12 36.29 -32.80
C GLU A 146 -37.53 36.37 -33.39
N GLN A 147 -38.50 35.63 -32.85
CA GLN A 147 -39.91 35.75 -33.24
C GLN A 147 -40.46 37.17 -32.99
N GLY A 148 -40.11 37.79 -31.87
CA GLY A 148 -40.47 39.17 -31.57
C GLY A 148 -39.89 40.18 -32.56
N ILE A 149 -38.63 39.99 -32.99
CA ILE A 149 -37.99 40.81 -34.01
C ILE A 149 -38.70 40.64 -35.35
N LEU A 150 -38.94 39.40 -35.80
CA LEU A 150 -39.65 39.12 -37.06
C LEU A 150 -41.03 39.75 -37.08
N LYS A 151 -41.77 39.71 -35.97
CA LYS A 151 -43.07 40.35 -35.85
C LYS A 151 -42.98 41.86 -36.02
N ARG A 152 -42.01 42.52 -35.38
CA ARG A 152 -41.76 43.97 -35.53
C ARG A 152 -41.37 44.32 -36.96
N LEU A 153 -40.47 43.54 -37.57
CA LEU A 153 -40.00 43.75 -38.95
C LEU A 153 -41.15 43.65 -39.96
N ASN A 154 -42.03 42.66 -39.80
CA ASN A 154 -43.22 42.52 -40.63
C ASN A 154 -44.23 43.66 -40.42
N GLN A 155 -44.37 44.20 -39.21
CA GLN A 155 -45.21 45.38 -38.95
C GLN A 155 -44.62 46.63 -39.62
N THR A 156 -43.32 46.90 -39.45
CA THR A 156 -42.68 48.02 -40.14
C THR A 156 -42.78 47.90 -41.66
N ASN A 157 -42.72 46.69 -42.22
CA ASN A 157 -42.91 46.45 -43.66
C ASN A 157 -44.35 46.68 -44.15
N GLN A 158 -45.36 46.58 -43.28
CA GLN A 158 -46.75 46.92 -43.60
C GLN A 158 -47.02 48.43 -43.53
N ASP A 159 -46.26 49.17 -42.71
CA ASP A 159 -46.37 50.63 -42.58
C ASP A 159 -45.58 51.40 -43.65
N PHE A 160 -44.88 50.71 -44.57
CA PHE A 160 -44.36 51.31 -45.81
C PHE A 160 -45.50 51.51 -46.82
N ASP A 161 -46.41 52.41 -46.50
CA ASP A 161 -47.25 53.03 -47.52
C ASP A 161 -46.35 53.96 -48.35
N LEU A 162 -46.17 53.64 -49.64
CA LEU A 162 -45.23 54.28 -50.57
C LEU A 162 -45.56 55.75 -50.91
N ASP A 163 -46.58 56.32 -50.28
CA ASP A 163 -47.16 57.62 -50.62
C ASP A 163 -46.49 58.82 -49.93
N ASN A 164 -45.45 58.64 -49.08
CA ASN A 164 -44.74 59.81 -48.53
C ASN A 164 -43.25 59.57 -48.15
N PRO A 165 -42.28 59.86 -49.05
CA PRO A 165 -40.86 59.57 -48.85
C PRO A 165 -40.10 60.59 -47.97
N SER A 166 -40.76 61.57 -47.35
CA SER A 166 -40.08 62.75 -46.79
C SER A 166 -39.63 62.62 -45.32
N MET A 167 -40.03 61.58 -44.57
CA MET A 167 -39.71 61.45 -43.13
C MET A 167 -38.72 60.33 -42.78
N ILE A 168 -38.28 59.51 -43.75
CA ILE A 168 -37.62 58.22 -43.47
C ILE A 168 -36.11 58.36 -43.20
N LEU A 169 -35.46 59.43 -43.69
CA LEU A 169 -34.00 59.57 -43.55
C LEU A 169 -33.52 60.00 -42.16
N LEU A 170 -34.38 60.62 -41.33
CA LEU A 170 -33.98 61.02 -39.98
C LEU A 170 -34.08 59.87 -38.95
N ASP A 171 -35.02 58.94 -39.14
CA ASP A 171 -35.28 57.89 -38.14
C ASP A 171 -34.30 56.71 -38.28
N ALA A 172 -33.83 56.41 -39.51
CA ALA A 172 -32.77 55.43 -39.75
C ALA A 172 -31.40 55.82 -39.14
N LEU A 173 -31.20 57.10 -38.78
CA LEU A 173 -30.00 57.57 -38.09
C LEU A 173 -30.15 57.49 -36.56
N SER A 174 -31.38 57.44 -36.03
CA SER A 174 -31.66 57.35 -34.58
C SER A 174 -31.36 55.97 -34.00
N SER A 175 -31.53 54.90 -34.78
CA SER A 175 -31.28 53.50 -34.39
C SER A 175 -29.79 53.10 -34.36
N SER A 176 -28.87 54.04 -34.56
CA SER A 176 -27.44 53.77 -34.59
C SER A 176 -26.78 53.60 -33.21
N HIS A 177 -27.48 53.84 -32.11
CA HIS A 177 -26.92 53.71 -30.75
C HIS A 177 -26.75 52.25 -30.31
N GLU A 178 -27.72 51.38 -30.59
CA GLU A 178 -27.67 49.96 -30.19
C GLU A 178 -26.62 49.18 -31.00
N ILE A 179 -26.46 49.52 -32.28
CA ILE A 179 -25.41 48.95 -33.14
C ILE A 179 -24.03 49.42 -32.67
N ARG A 180 -23.89 50.68 -32.24
CA ARG A 180 -22.63 51.20 -31.68
C ARG A 180 -22.26 50.54 -30.36
N GLU A 181 -23.22 50.30 -29.47
CA GLU A 181 -22.97 49.56 -28.21
C GLU A 181 -22.63 48.09 -28.46
N GLY A 182 -23.32 47.43 -29.40
CA GLY A 182 -23.03 46.05 -29.79
C GLY A 182 -21.60 45.90 -30.35
N VAL A 183 -21.17 46.83 -31.20
CA VAL A 183 -19.82 46.85 -31.77
C VAL A 183 -18.77 47.19 -30.70
N ALA A 184 -19.05 48.13 -29.80
CA ALA A 184 -18.15 48.47 -28.69
C ALA A 184 -17.97 47.30 -27.72
N ASN A 185 -19.06 46.61 -27.37
CA ASN A 185 -19.02 45.43 -26.50
C ASN A 185 -18.33 44.23 -27.16
N ALA A 186 -18.56 44.00 -28.45
CA ALA A 186 -17.85 42.98 -29.21
C ALA A 186 -16.34 43.28 -29.33
N SER A 187 -15.99 44.56 -29.53
CA SER A 187 -14.59 45.03 -29.55
C SER A 187 -13.92 44.86 -28.18
N ALA A 188 -14.63 45.15 -27.08
CA ALA A 188 -14.13 44.94 -25.73
C ALA A 188 -13.92 43.44 -25.42
N GLY A 189 -14.86 42.58 -25.84
CA GLY A 189 -14.74 41.13 -25.69
C GLY A 189 -13.58 40.53 -26.49
N LEU A 190 -13.39 40.97 -27.74
CA LEU A 190 -12.25 40.57 -28.56
C LEU A 190 -10.92 41.08 -28.01
N SER A 191 -10.89 42.28 -27.44
CA SER A 191 -9.70 42.83 -26.78
C SER A 191 -9.34 42.07 -25.49
N ALA A 192 -10.32 41.48 -24.79
CA ALA A 192 -10.08 40.63 -23.63
C ALA A 192 -9.55 39.23 -24.02
N LEU A 193 -10.03 38.66 -25.13
CA LEU A 193 -9.60 37.36 -25.64
C LEU A 193 -8.24 37.41 -26.33
N PHE A 194 -7.90 38.53 -26.97
CA PHE A 194 -6.65 38.70 -27.73
C PHE A 194 -5.91 40.00 -27.35
N PRO A 195 -5.32 40.09 -26.14
CA PRO A 195 -4.70 41.32 -25.65
C PRO A 195 -3.53 41.81 -26.51
N TYR A 196 -2.85 40.88 -27.18
CA TYR A 196 -1.69 41.17 -28.02
C TYR A 196 -2.04 41.83 -29.37
N PHE A 197 -3.25 41.60 -29.90
CA PHE A 197 -3.70 42.21 -31.17
C PHE A 197 -4.37 43.57 -30.98
N PHE A 198 -4.87 43.84 -29.77
CA PHE A 198 -5.54 45.09 -29.41
C PHE A 198 -4.87 45.72 -28.18
N PRO A 199 -3.65 46.27 -28.33
CA PRO A 199 -3.00 47.00 -27.25
C PRO A 199 -3.88 48.17 -26.84
N LYS A 200 -4.16 48.30 -25.53
CA LYS A 200 -4.96 49.39 -24.97
C LYS A 200 -4.25 50.71 -25.29
N LYS A 201 -4.77 51.44 -26.27
CA LYS A 201 -4.26 52.76 -26.63
C LYS A 201 -4.69 53.70 -25.50
N GLU A 202 -3.75 54.19 -24.71
CA GLU A 202 -3.98 55.40 -23.92
C GLU A 202 -4.33 56.51 -24.92
N GLU A 203 -5.57 57.00 -24.86
CA GLU A 203 -6.01 58.08 -25.73
C GLU A 203 -5.17 59.32 -25.43
N PRO A 204 -4.46 59.90 -26.42
CA PRO A 204 -3.72 61.13 -26.20
C PRO A 204 -4.73 62.26 -25.98
N SER A 205 -4.74 62.81 -24.77
CA SER A 205 -5.62 63.91 -24.34
C SER A 205 -5.37 65.25 -25.06
N THR A 206 -4.41 65.30 -25.98
CA THR A 206 -4.03 66.50 -26.75
C THR A 206 -3.67 66.16 -28.20
N PHE A 207 -4.13 67.01 -29.13
CA PHE A 207 -3.89 66.87 -30.58
C PHE A 207 -2.39 66.79 -30.94
N LEU A 208 -1.53 67.43 -30.15
CA LEU A 208 -0.07 67.39 -30.28
C LEU A 208 0.53 66.00 -30.01
N ALA A 209 -0.07 65.20 -29.13
CA ALA A 209 0.37 63.84 -28.84
C ALA A 209 -0.07 62.86 -29.94
N LEU A 210 -1.22 63.09 -30.58
CA LEU A 210 -1.69 62.34 -31.74
C LEU A 210 -0.77 62.54 -32.96
N ALA A 211 -0.30 63.77 -33.19
CA ALA A 211 0.63 64.09 -34.28
C ALA A 211 2.04 63.46 -34.10
N LYS A 212 2.46 63.18 -32.86
CA LYS A 212 3.72 62.47 -32.59
C LYS A 212 3.63 60.97 -32.89
N LEU A 213 2.48 60.35 -32.63
CA LEU A 213 2.20 58.94 -32.90
C LEU A 213 2.21 58.61 -34.40
N PHE A 214 1.78 59.53 -35.27
CA PHE A 214 1.84 59.34 -36.72
C PHE A 214 3.24 59.54 -37.32
N ASN A 215 4.15 60.19 -36.60
CA ASN A 215 5.53 60.45 -37.04
C ASN A 215 6.55 59.46 -36.46
N SER A 216 6.18 58.62 -35.50
CA SER A 216 7.09 57.56 -35.01
C SER A 216 7.05 56.38 -35.98
N SER A 217 8.09 56.26 -36.80
CA SER A 217 8.35 55.14 -37.71
C SER A 217 8.75 53.85 -36.97
N GLU A 218 8.07 53.51 -35.88
CA GLU A 218 8.27 52.21 -35.24
C GLU A 218 7.50 51.14 -36.02
N ASP A 219 8.26 50.53 -36.94
CA ASP A 219 7.90 49.38 -37.73
C ASP A 219 7.40 48.24 -36.84
N LEU A 220 6.08 48.01 -36.84
CA LEU A 220 5.43 46.93 -36.08
C LEU A 220 5.96 45.54 -36.47
N GLY A 221 6.67 45.40 -37.59
CA GLY A 221 7.30 44.14 -38.00
C GLY A 221 8.41 43.64 -37.06
N LEU A 222 9.08 44.53 -36.32
CA LEU A 222 10.22 44.17 -35.45
C LEU A 222 9.80 43.57 -34.11
N LYS A 223 8.62 43.92 -33.57
CA LYS A 223 8.12 43.35 -32.30
C LYS A 223 7.61 41.92 -32.42
N MET A 224 7.35 41.43 -33.64
CA MET A 224 6.86 40.07 -33.90
C MET A 224 7.97 39.03 -34.12
N ARG A 225 9.25 39.43 -33.97
CA ARG A 225 10.40 38.55 -34.23
C ARG A 225 11.28 38.27 -33.01
N ALA A 226 10.79 38.57 -31.80
CA ALA A 226 11.46 38.25 -30.53
C ALA A 226 10.67 37.20 -29.74
#